data_AF-A0ABD0N827-F1
#
_entry.id   AF-A0ABD0N827-F1
#
_cell.length_a   1.000
_cell.length_b   1.000
_cell.length_c   1.000
_cell.angle_alpha   90.00
_cell.angle_beta   90.00
_cell.angle_gamma   90.00
#
_symmetry.space_group_name_H-M   'P 1'
#
loop_
_entity.id
_entity.type
_entity.pdbx_description
1 polymer ?
#
loop_
_entity_poly.entity_id
_entity_poly.type
_entity_poly.pdbx_seq_one_letter_code
_entity_poly.pdbx_strand_id
1 'polypeptide(L)'
;MASSNVPLDLELQCSICLDVFNDPVTTPCGHNFCRACLNKCWKTNRGSFCPICNEKFSKRPHLKINTTLREVVQHFKEKLE
;
A
#
# COMPACT_ATOMS: atom_id res chain seq x y z
N MET A 1 -21.22 -11.42 13.30
CA MET A 1 -20.05 -10.68 12.79
C MET A 1 -19.63 -11.38 11.51
N ALA A 2 -19.71 -10.73 10.36
CA ALA A 2 -19.31 -11.36 9.11
C ALA A 2 -17.78 -11.49 9.11
N SER A 3 -17.28 -12.69 9.38
CA SER A 3 -15.93 -13.06 8.99
C SER A 3 -15.94 -13.10 7.47
N SER A 4 -15.59 -11.98 6.84
CA SER A 4 -15.40 -11.96 5.41
C SER A 4 -14.26 -12.94 5.09
N ASN A 5 -14.57 -14.04 4.39
CA ASN A 5 -13.59 -15.00 3.87
C ASN A 5 -12.79 -14.39 2.71
N VAL A 6 -12.29 -13.16 2.88
CA VAL A 6 -11.39 -12.55 1.90
C VAL A 6 -10.07 -13.32 1.99
N PRO A 7 -9.57 -13.88 0.89
CA PRO A 7 -8.24 -14.47 0.88
C PRO A 7 -7.26 -13.41 1.37
N LEU A 8 -6.46 -13.73 2.40
CA LEU A 8 -5.51 -12.81 3.03
C LEU A 8 -4.51 -12.22 2.01
N ASP A 9 -4.30 -12.90 0.88
CA ASP A 9 -3.53 -12.40 -0.27
C ASP A 9 -4.08 -11.07 -0.81
N LEU A 10 -5.41 -10.92 -0.86
CA LEU A 10 -6.06 -9.68 -1.31
C LEU A 10 -5.85 -8.52 -0.32
N GLU A 11 -5.69 -8.81 0.97
CA GLU A 11 -5.42 -7.80 2.01
C GLU A 11 -3.97 -7.30 1.99
N LEU A 12 -3.05 -8.07 1.41
CA LEU A 12 -1.62 -7.76 1.29
C LEU A 12 -1.23 -7.26 -0.11
N GLN A 13 -2.22 -6.92 -0.93
CA GLN A 13 -2.04 -6.49 -2.31
C GLN A 13 -2.04 -4.96 -2.44
N CYS A 14 -1.13 -4.44 -3.26
CA CYS A 14 -1.13 -3.05 -3.66
C CYS A 14 -2.18 -2.77 -4.73
N SER A 15 -3.12 -1.86 -4.44
CA SER A 15 -4.18 -1.47 -5.39
C SER A 15 -3.70 -0.75 -6.67
N ILE A 16 -2.39 -0.49 -6.82
CA ILE A 16 -1.82 0.15 -8.02
C ILE A 16 -1.24 -0.89 -8.98
N CYS A 17 -0.33 -1.76 -8.50
CA CYS A 17 0.27 -2.81 -9.34
C CYS A 17 -0.51 -4.12 -9.31
N LEU A 18 -1.50 -4.23 -8.42
CA LEU A 18 -2.31 -5.43 -8.20
C LEU A 18 -1.48 -6.66 -7.83
N ASP A 19 -0.35 -6.43 -7.17
CA ASP A 19 0.58 -7.46 -6.70
C ASP A 19 0.85 -7.22 -5.21
N VAL A 20 1.37 -8.24 -4.53
CA VAL A 20 1.74 -8.18 -3.11
C VAL A 20 2.68 -7.01 -2.85
N PHE A 21 2.52 -6.33 -1.72
CA PHE A 21 3.31 -5.15 -1.40
C PHE A 21 4.82 -5.40 -1.50
N ASN A 22 5.51 -4.54 -2.25
CA ASN A 22 6.95 -4.41 -2.27
C ASN A 22 7.35 -3.04 -1.71
N ASP A 23 8.16 -3.03 -0.64
CA ASP A 23 8.47 -1.83 0.14
C ASP A 23 7.21 -0.99 0.45
N PRO A 24 6.23 -1.52 1.22
CA PRO A 24 4.98 -0.82 1.48
C PRO A 24 5.22 0.52 2.20
N VAL A 25 4.46 1.54 1.82
CA VAL A 25 4.39 2.84 2.51
C VAL A 25 2.94 3.12 2.91
N THR A 26 2.76 3.74 4.07
CA THR A 26 1.44 4.14 4.56
C THR A 26 1.25 5.65 4.40
N THR A 27 0.19 6.03 3.70
CA THR A 27 -0.21 7.43 3.54
C THR A 27 -0.79 8.01 4.83
N PRO A 28 -0.86 9.35 5.01
CA PRO A 28 -1.47 9.96 6.20
C PRO A 28 -2.94 9.55 6.44
N CYS A 29 -3.66 9.19 5.39
CA CYS A 29 -5.03 8.70 5.46
C CYS A 29 -5.14 7.20 5.77
N GLY A 30 -4.03 6.51 6.06
CA GLY A 30 -4.00 5.12 6.50
C GLY A 30 -3.90 4.07 5.38
N HIS A 31 -3.95 4.45 4.11
CA HIS A 31 -3.87 3.50 2.99
C HIS A 31 -2.42 3.13 2.63
N ASN A 32 -2.22 1.88 2.23
CA ASN A 32 -0.91 1.28 1.95
C ASN A 32 -0.67 1.08 0.45
N PHE A 33 0.54 1.34 -0.01
CA PHE A 33 0.95 1.16 -1.42
C PHE A 33 2.41 0.74 -1.51
N CYS A 34 2.83 0.09 -2.60
CA CYS A 34 4.26 -0.04 -2.90
C CYS A 34 4.87 1.35 -3.07
N ARG A 35 6.04 1.59 -2.45
CA ARG A 35 6.75 2.87 -2.53
C ARG A 35 6.94 3.34 -3.97
N ALA A 36 7.36 2.45 -4.85
CA ALA A 36 7.57 2.76 -6.27
C ALA A 36 6.26 3.13 -6.98
N CYS A 37 5.17 2.40 -6.72
CA CYS A 37 3.87 2.62 -7.34
C CYS A 37 3.28 3.98 -6.96
N LEU A 38 3.26 4.31 -5.66
CA LEU A 38 2.76 5.61 -5.21
C LEU A 38 3.60 6.77 -5.74
N ASN A 39 4.93 6.60 -5.76
CA ASN A 39 5.83 7.61 -6.32
C ASN A 39 5.60 7.85 -7.82
N LYS A 40 5.34 6.79 -8.60
CA LYS A 40 4.99 6.89 -10.02
C LYS A 40 3.65 7.61 -10.21
N CYS A 41 2.63 7.25 -9.42
CA CYS A 41 1.32 7.90 -9.45
C CYS A 41 1.43 9.42 -9.22
N TRP A 42 2.14 9.85 -8.17
CA TRP A 42 2.34 11.27 -7.88
C TRP A 42 3.17 12.00 -8.94
N LYS A 43 4.10 11.32 -9.61
CA LYS A 43 4.86 11.91 -10.73
C LYS A 43 3.98 12.14 -11.96
N THR A 44 3.09 11.21 -12.29
CA THR A 44 2.21 11.31 -13.47
C THR A 44 1.09 12.33 -13.29
N ASN A 45 0.45 12.36 -12.11
CA ASN A 45 -0.77 13.15 -11.90
C ASN A 45 -0.54 14.57 -11.35
N ARG A 46 0.72 15.05 -11.32
CA ARG A 46 1.13 16.39 -10.82
C ARG A 46 0.50 16.77 -9.47
N GLY A 47 0.35 15.80 -8.56
CA GLY A 47 -0.32 16.01 -7.28
C GLY A 47 -0.05 14.89 -6.29
N SER A 48 -0.10 15.23 -4.99
CA SER A 48 0.02 14.26 -3.90
C SER A 48 -1.37 13.96 -3.37
N PHE A 49 -1.89 12.78 -3.69
CA PHE A 49 -3.19 12.33 -3.20
C PHE A 49 -3.17 10.81 -2.98
N CYS A 50 -4.14 10.30 -2.21
CA CYS A 50 -4.35 8.88 -2.03
C CYS A 50 -5.12 8.28 -3.23
N PRO A 51 -4.58 7.27 -3.93
CA PRO A 51 -5.30 6.60 -5.03
C PRO A 51 -6.58 5.87 -4.63
N ILE A 52 -6.81 5.59 -3.34
CA ILE A 52 -8.00 4.86 -2.86
C ILE A 52 -9.11 5.82 -2.44
N CYS A 53 -8.85 6.71 -1.48
CA CYS A 53 -9.86 7.62 -0.94
C CYS A 53 -9.86 9.02 -1.56
N ASN A 54 -8.96 9.30 -2.52
CA ASN A 54 -8.78 10.60 -3.17
C ASN A 54 -8.43 11.77 -2.24
N GLU A 55 -8.03 11.49 -1.00
CA GLU A 55 -7.57 12.53 -0.08
C GLU A 55 -6.33 13.23 -0.65
N LYS A 56 -6.39 14.56 -0.75
CA LYS A 56 -5.30 15.40 -1.25
C LYS A 56 -4.40 15.82 -0.10
N PHE A 57 -3.10 15.68 -0.30
CA PHE A 57 -2.09 16.13 0.65
C PHE A 57 -1.56 17.50 0.20
N SER A 58 -1.59 18.49 1.09
CA SER A 58 -1.16 19.86 0.80
C SER A 58 0.31 19.96 0.36
N LYS A 59 1.15 19.03 0.85
CA LYS A 59 2.54 18.82 0.42
C LYS A 59 2.77 17.34 0.22
N ARG A 60 3.74 16.99 -0.63
CA ARG A 60 4.15 15.59 -0.82
C ARG A 60 4.74 15.04 0.48
N PRO A 61 4.11 14.06 1.13
CA PRO A 61 4.62 13.56 2.39
C PRO A 61 5.87 12.69 2.15
N HIS A 62 6.85 12.80 3.06
CA HIS A 62 8.02 11.93 3.08
C HIS A 62 7.66 10.62 3.78
N LEU A 63 7.15 9.66 3.00
CA LEU A 63 6.74 8.37 3.53
C LEU A 63 7.94 7.44 3.70
N LYS A 64 8.09 6.91 4.91
CA LYS A 64 9.01 5.81 5.22
C LYS A 64 8.34 4.48 4.92
N ILE A 65 9.15 3.45 4.70
CA ILE A 65 8.65 2.10 4.51
C ILE A 65 8.03 1.63 5.82
N ASN A 66 6.82 1.09 5.74
CA ASN A 66 6.15 0.42 6.85
C ASN A 66 6.81 -0.95 7.04
N THR A 67 7.76 -1.02 7.97
CA THR A 67 8.54 -2.24 8.26
C THR A 67 7.65 -3.35 8.83
N THR A 68 6.68 -3.02 9.68
CA THR A 68 5.72 -3.99 10.21
C THR A 68 4.91 -4.64 9.10
N LEU A 69 4.37 -3.86 8.16
CA LEU A 69 3.61 -4.42 7.03
C LEU A 69 4.52 -5.23 6.09
N ARG A 70 5.78 -4.81 5.89
CA ARG A 70 6.77 -5.60 5.14
C ARG A 70 7.01 -6.96 5.79
N GLU A 71 7.21 -6.99 7.11
CA GLU A 71 7.42 -8.23 7.87
C GLU A 71 6.20 -9.15 7.75
N VAL A 72 4.99 -8.61 7.91
CA VAL A 72 3.74 -9.38 7.72
C VAL A 72 3.71 -9.98 6.31
N VAL A 73 3.92 -9.18 5.27
CA VAL A 73 3.96 -9.66 3.88
C VAL A 73 4.97 -10.79 3.69
N GLN A 74 6.15 -10.67 4.27
CA GLN A 74 7.19 -11.70 4.18
C GLN A 74 6.76 -13.01 4.86
N HIS A 75 6.24 -12.95 6.09
CA HIS A 75 5.78 -14.14 6.80
C HIS A 75 4.64 -14.87 6.07
N PHE A 76 3.78 -14.12 5.37
CA PHE A 76 2.71 -14.69 4.57
C PHE A 76 3.22 -15.39 3.31
N LYS A 77 4.23 -14.81 2.64
CA LYS A 77 4.89 -15.46 1.49
C LYS A 77 5.54 -16.78 1.90
N GLU A 78 6.29 -16.79 3.00
CA GLU A 78 6.98 -17.98 3.53
C GLU A 78 6.02 -19.10 3.97
N LYS A 79 4.78 -18.78 4.35
CA LYS A 79 3.76 -19.76 4.77
C LYS A 79 2.94 -20.35 3.62
N LEU A 80 3.01 -19.75 2.43
CA LEU A 80 2.31 -20.21 1.24
C LEU A 80 3.19 -21.11 0.35
N GLU A 81 4.48 -21.24 0.70
CA GLU A 81 5.46 -22.14 0.07
C GLU A 81 5.57 -23.49 0.80
#